data_AF-A0A2M7KFB4-F1
#
_entry.id   AF-A0A2M7KFB4-F1
#
_cell.length_a   1.000
_cell.length_b   1.000
_cell.length_c   1.000
_cell.angle_alpha   90.00
_cell.angle_beta   90.00
_cell.angle_gamma   90.00
#
_symmetry.space_group_name_H-M   'P 1'
#
loop_
_entity.id
_entity.type
_entity.pdbx_description
1 polymer ?
#
loop_
_entity_poly.entity_id
_entity_poly.type
_entity_poly.pdbx_seq_one_letter_code
_entity_poly.pdbx_strand_id
1 'polypeptide(L)'
;MRPFPLAILGYLLPGAVFGPATAAPAARTTAAVRAASAPTIDGKLDEPEWTAAPWTGAFTNAGVTGDRNDVNAPASVQTRFKLLHL
;
A
#
# COMPACT_ATOMS: atom_id res chain seq x y z
N MET A 1 -51.97 49.37 4.54
CA MET A 1 -50.88 49.97 3.75
C MET A 1 -49.61 49.17 4.01
N ARG A 2 -48.75 49.09 2.98
CA ARG A 2 -47.71 48.09 2.69
C ARG A 2 -46.51 48.03 3.69
N PRO A 3 -45.66 46.99 3.60
CA PRO A 3 -45.04 46.21 4.70
C PRO A 3 -43.56 46.57 4.95
N PHE A 4 -42.92 45.98 5.97
CA PHE A 4 -41.48 45.69 5.94
C PHE A 4 -41.11 44.39 6.69
N PRO A 5 -40.45 43.42 6.01
CA PRO A 5 -39.89 42.21 6.59
C PRO A 5 -38.38 42.36 6.84
N LEU A 6 -37.82 41.68 7.85
CA LEU A 6 -36.39 41.35 7.91
C LEU A 6 -36.26 40.07 8.75
N ALA A 7 -36.25 38.92 8.07
CA ALA A 7 -35.02 38.23 7.71
C ALA A 7 -34.41 37.54 8.94
N ILE A 8 -34.93 36.35 9.24
CA ILE A 8 -34.15 35.34 9.97
C ILE A 8 -32.93 35.10 9.10
N LEU A 9 -31.81 35.69 9.50
CA LEU A 9 -30.50 35.49 8.90
C LEU A 9 -30.16 34.02 9.09
N GLY A 10 -30.46 33.22 8.06
CA GLY A 10 -29.95 31.86 7.94
C GLY A 10 -28.44 31.96 7.91
N TYR A 11 -27.80 31.66 9.02
CA TYR A 11 -26.38 31.37 9.05
C TYR A 11 -26.21 30.01 8.38
N LEU A 12 -26.18 30.04 7.05
CA LEU A 12 -25.77 28.94 6.21
C LEU A 12 -24.29 28.77 6.49
N LEU A 13 -23.96 27.87 7.42
CA LEU A 13 -22.59 27.40 7.62
C LEU A 13 -22.04 27.04 6.23
N PRO A 14 -20.99 27.71 5.74
CA PRO A 14 -20.38 27.31 4.48
C PRO A 14 -19.98 25.84 4.63
N GLY A 15 -20.54 25.01 3.74
CA GLY A 15 -20.51 23.57 3.82
C GLY A 15 -19.11 23.07 4.16
N ALA A 16 -19.03 22.23 5.18
CA ALA A 16 -17.87 21.37 5.38
C ALA A 16 -17.72 20.54 4.10
N VAL A 17 -16.75 20.91 3.26
CA VAL A 17 -16.33 20.09 2.14
C VAL A 17 -15.64 18.88 2.76
N PHE A 18 -16.38 17.80 2.93
CA PHE A 18 -15.80 16.50 3.24
C PHE A 18 -15.05 16.05 1.97
N GLY A 19 -13.76 16.37 1.90
CA GLY A 19 -12.87 15.79 0.91
C GLY A 19 -12.83 14.26 1.06
N PRO A 20 -12.55 13.50 0.00
CA PRO A 20 -12.43 12.06 0.10
C PRO A 20 -11.34 11.71 1.11
N ALA A 21 -11.68 10.91 2.12
CA ALA A 21 -10.70 10.34 3.01
C ALA A 21 -9.76 9.45 2.19
N THR A 22 -8.51 9.88 2.02
CA THR A 22 -7.47 9.04 1.44
C THR A 22 -7.24 7.88 2.40
N ALA A 23 -7.73 6.69 2.02
CA ALA A 23 -7.49 5.47 2.78
C ALA A 23 -5.98 5.26 2.90
N ALA A 24 -5.49 5.09 4.13
CA ALA A 24 -4.10 4.78 4.37
C ALA A 24 -3.74 3.47 3.64
N PRO A 25 -2.54 3.37 3.05
CA PRO A 25 -2.11 2.14 2.39
C PRO A 25 -2.14 0.98 3.39
N ALA A 26 -2.74 -0.13 2.97
CA ALA A 26 -2.83 -1.33 3.80
C ALA A 26 -1.41 -1.82 4.18
N ALA A 27 -1.21 -2.13 5.46
CA ALA A 27 0.01 -2.76 5.92
C ALA A 27 0.18 -4.12 5.22
N ARG A 28 1.35 -4.36 4.62
CA ARG A 28 1.69 -5.65 4.03
C ARG A 28 2.33 -6.52 5.10
N THR A 29 1.80 -7.73 5.28
CA THR A 29 2.37 -8.75 6.15
C THR A 29 2.97 -9.87 5.31
N THR A 30 4.14 -10.37 5.72
CA THR A 30 4.81 -11.50 5.07
C THR A 30 5.04 -12.60 6.10
N ALA A 31 4.75 -13.84 5.73
CA ALA A 31 5.05 -15.01 6.54
C ALA A 31 6.51 -15.46 6.33
N ALA A 32 7.19 -15.77 7.42
CA ALA A 32 8.51 -16.39 7.41
C ALA A 32 8.37 -17.87 7.74
N VAL A 33 9.10 -18.74 7.05
CA VAL A 33 9.17 -20.17 7.40
C VAL A 33 10.42 -20.46 8.20
N ARG A 34 10.25 -21.20 9.30
CA ARG A 34 11.37 -21.67 10.11
C ARG A 34 12.10 -22.80 9.40
N ALA A 35 13.37 -22.62 9.14
CA ALA A 35 14.26 -23.64 8.59
C ALA A 35 14.83 -24.51 9.70
N ALA A 36 15.08 -25.79 9.40
CA ALA A 36 15.70 -26.71 10.35
C ALA A 36 17.21 -26.43 10.52
N SER A 37 17.83 -25.86 9.48
CA SER A 37 19.24 -25.53 9.40
C SER A 37 19.45 -24.31 8.50
N ALA A 38 20.67 -23.75 8.51
CA ALA A 38 21.01 -22.65 7.61
C ALA A 38 20.82 -23.06 6.14
N PRO A 39 20.20 -22.20 5.30
CA PRO A 39 20.04 -22.50 3.87
C PRO A 39 21.39 -22.45 3.15
N THR A 40 21.50 -23.21 2.06
CA THR A 40 22.67 -23.12 1.17
C THR A 40 22.50 -21.93 0.23
N ILE A 41 23.57 -21.18 -0.04
CA ILE A 41 23.57 -20.07 -1.00
C ILE A 41 24.40 -20.46 -2.22
N ASP A 42 23.84 -21.32 -3.08
CA ASP A 42 24.47 -21.81 -4.30
C ASP A 42 23.73 -21.37 -5.59
N GLY A 43 22.71 -20.53 -5.44
CA GLY A 43 21.86 -20.06 -6.54
C GLY A 43 20.65 -20.96 -6.84
N LYS A 44 20.44 -22.01 -6.05
CA LYS A 44 19.25 -22.87 -6.14
C LYS A 44 18.30 -22.60 -4.96
N LEU A 45 17.07 -23.10 -5.12
CA LEU A 45 15.98 -22.99 -4.13
C LEU A 45 15.23 -24.34 -4.07
N ASP A 46 15.98 -25.43 -4.07
CA ASP A 46 15.49 -26.81 -4.09
C ASP A 46 15.26 -27.38 -2.70
N GLU A 47 15.75 -26.73 -1.64
CA GLU A 47 15.52 -27.21 -0.29
C GLU A 47 14.03 -27.23 0.10
N PRO A 48 13.60 -28.20 0.93
CA PRO A 48 12.20 -28.33 1.37
C PRO A 48 11.65 -27.04 1.99
N GLU A 49 12.46 -26.31 2.74
CA GLU A 49 12.12 -25.04 3.36
C GLU A 49 11.75 -23.98 2.32
N TRP A 50 12.54 -23.86 1.26
CA TRP A 50 12.23 -22.94 0.16
C TRP A 50 11.00 -23.37 -0.61
N THR A 51 10.76 -24.66 -0.76
CA THR A 51 9.54 -25.19 -1.38
C THR A 51 8.30 -24.86 -0.55
N ALA A 52 8.39 -25.02 0.78
CA ALA A 52 7.29 -24.77 1.71
C ALA A 52 6.99 -23.27 1.92
N ALA A 53 8.00 -22.40 1.80
CA ALA A 53 7.82 -20.97 1.99
C ALA A 53 6.93 -20.35 0.89
N PRO A 54 5.88 -19.59 1.25
CA PRO A 54 5.03 -18.93 0.27
C PRO A 54 5.77 -17.76 -0.38
N TRP A 55 5.52 -17.55 -1.67
CA TRP A 55 5.91 -16.30 -2.33
C TRP A 55 5.08 -15.14 -1.79
N THR A 56 5.70 -13.98 -1.63
CA THR A 56 4.96 -12.75 -1.39
C THR A 56 4.09 -12.38 -2.60
N GLY A 57 3.08 -11.54 -2.36
CA GLY A 57 2.44 -10.80 -3.44
C GLY A 57 3.46 -9.98 -4.22
N ALA A 58 3.14 -9.69 -5.49
CA ALA A 58 3.97 -8.81 -6.30
C ALA A 58 4.04 -7.41 -5.68
N PHE A 59 5.21 -6.79 -5.75
CA PHE A 59 5.38 -5.38 -5.44
C PHE A 59 6.18 -4.72 -6.54
N THR A 60 5.91 -3.43 -6.68
CA THR A 60 6.54 -2.53 -7.64
C THR A 60 7.33 -1.51 -6.85
N ASN A 61 8.51 -1.17 -7.35
CA ASN A 61 9.25 -0.03 -6.84
C ASN A 61 8.47 1.25 -7.17
N ALA A 62 8.04 1.99 -6.16
CA ALA A 62 7.62 3.38 -6.38
C ALA A 62 8.88 4.18 -6.73
N GLY A 63 9.07 4.48 -8.02
CA GLY A 63 10.31 4.95 -8.62
C GLY A 63 11.17 5.87 -7.73
N VAL A 64 12.40 5.45 -7.48
CA VAL A 64 13.40 6.24 -6.72
C VAL A 64 14.15 7.24 -7.60
N THR A 65 13.83 7.33 -8.90
CA THR A 65 14.49 8.29 -9.81
C THR A 65 13.48 9.01 -10.68
N GLY A 66 13.29 10.30 -10.42
CA GLY A 66 12.54 11.23 -11.27
C GLY A 66 11.07 11.39 -10.90
N ASP A 67 10.75 12.50 -10.23
CA ASP A 67 9.41 12.96 -9.84
C ASP A 67 8.55 11.96 -9.03
N ARG A 68 8.35 12.26 -7.73
CA ARG A 68 7.50 11.48 -6.81
C ARG A 68 6.04 11.31 -7.28
N ASN A 69 5.65 11.99 -8.36
CA ASN A 69 4.29 12.04 -8.87
C ASN A 69 3.96 10.98 -9.94
N ASP A 70 4.92 10.19 -10.44
CA ASP A 70 4.64 9.11 -11.40
C ASP A 70 4.32 7.76 -10.74
N VAL A 71 3.46 7.80 -9.72
CA VAL A 71 2.93 6.60 -9.03
C VAL A 71 2.02 5.74 -9.92
N ASN A 72 1.80 6.16 -11.18
CA ASN A 72 0.89 5.51 -12.13
C ASN A 72 1.60 4.92 -13.35
N ALA A 73 2.93 5.04 -13.49
CA ALA A 73 3.65 4.32 -14.53
C ALA A 73 3.54 2.79 -14.29
N PRO A 74 3.18 2.00 -15.31
CA PRO A 74 3.17 0.55 -15.19
C PRO A 74 4.57 0.05 -14.88
N ALA A 75 4.69 -0.75 -13.82
CA ALA A 75 5.95 -1.32 -13.40
C ALA A 75 6.58 -2.16 -14.52
N SER A 76 7.74 -1.78 -15.03
CA SER A 76 8.50 -2.60 -15.97
C SER A 76 9.01 -3.90 -15.33
N VAL A 77 9.09 -3.95 -14.00
CA VAL A 77 9.50 -5.13 -13.23
C VAL A 77 8.58 -5.30 -12.02
N GLN A 78 7.99 -6.50 -11.89
CA GLN A 78 7.28 -6.93 -10.69
C GLN A 78 8.18 -7.86 -9.88
N THR A 79 8.38 -7.55 -8.61
CA THR A 79 9.25 -8.33 -7.73
C THR A 79 8.41 -9.12 -6.72
N ARG A 80 8.90 -10.31 -6.35
CA ARG A 80 8.37 -11.16 -5.29
C ARG A 80 9.53 -11.84 -4.56
N PHE A 81 9.36 -12.17 -3.29
CA PHE A 81 10.39 -12.82 -2.48
C PHE A 81 9.80 -13.92 -1.59
N LYS A 82 10.67 -14.73 -0.98
CA LYS A 82 10.37 -15.68 0.10
C LYS A 82 11.23 -15.31 1.31
N LEU A 83 10.76 -15.65 2.51
CA LEU A 83 11.49 -15.38 3.75
C LEU A 83 11.65 -16.66 4.57
N LEU A 84 12.90 -16.98 4.94
CA LEU A 84 13.23 -18.04 5.88
C LEU A 84 13.87 -17.45 7.13
N HIS A 85 13.74 -18.14 8.27
CA HIS A 85 14.46 -17.82 9.51
C HIS A 85 14.89 -19.11 10.25
N LEU A 86 15.83 -18.99 11.19
CA LEU A 86 16.26 -20.09 12.06
C LEU A 86 15.52 -20.10 13.40
#